data_AF-A0A8S3THP5-F1
#
_entry.id   AF-A0A8S3THP5-F1
#
_cell.length_a   1.000
_cell.length_b   1.000
_cell.length_c   1.000
_cell.angle_alpha   90.00
_cell.angle_beta   90.00
_cell.angle_gamma   90.00
#
_symmetry.space_group_name_H-M   'P 1'
#
loop_
_entity.id
_entity.type
_entity.pdbx_description
1 polymer ?
#
loop_
_entity_poly.entity_id
_entity_poly.type
_entity_poly.pdbx_seq_one_letter_code
_entity_poly.pdbx_strand_id
1 'polypeptide(L)'
;MVVITCNCLNVKLSSKQNPNTAVFEFLTDSGSENTPFYPNKVLLVEVIDPGITIEQDYLVHRQPIGEWLVHSCLNCGLDVYATKPRSSRLLINQKVQYDPAVIDRLHHHPNYSDVFELVLPEKDTPFQTIPDRSSGQFESLQGEINMVQEQLTNYLIQEETEMENRIKHYEEEQRILFQQLQEKVRKDKKK
;
A
#
# COMPACT_ATOMS: atom_id res chain seq x y z
N MET A 1 -8.09 3.78 18.05
CA MET A 1 -7.61 4.06 16.68
C MET A 1 -7.75 2.79 15.89
N VAL A 2 -8.38 2.86 14.73
CA VAL A 2 -8.69 1.72 13.87
C VAL A 2 -8.08 2.01 12.51
N VAL A 3 -7.30 1.06 12.00
CA VAL A 3 -6.73 1.14 10.65
C VAL A 3 -7.65 0.41 9.71
N ILE A 4 -8.07 1.08 8.65
CA ILE A 4 -8.96 0.56 7.62
C ILE A 4 -8.17 0.55 6.32
N THR A 5 -8.16 -0.55 5.59
CA THR A 5 -7.31 -0.72 4.41
C THR A 5 -8.10 -1.28 3.24
N CYS A 6 -7.63 -1.02 2.02
CA CYS A 6 -8.06 -1.81 0.86
C CYS A 6 -7.44 -3.22 0.91
N ASN A 7 -7.93 -4.13 0.06
CA ASN A 7 -7.53 -5.54 0.07
C ASN A 7 -6.06 -5.79 -0.31
N CYS A 8 -5.35 -4.77 -0.80
CA CYS A 8 -3.94 -4.87 -1.13
C CYS A 8 -3.05 -3.92 -0.33
N LEU A 9 -3.58 -3.27 0.72
CA LEU A 9 -2.85 -2.32 1.57
C LEU A 9 -2.41 -1.00 0.93
N ASN A 10 -2.66 -0.78 -0.38
CA ASN A 10 -2.29 0.47 -1.07
C ASN A 10 -2.93 1.73 -0.47
N VAL A 11 -4.15 1.60 0.08
CA VAL A 11 -4.88 2.71 0.70
C VAL A 11 -5.15 2.34 2.15
N LYS A 12 -4.75 3.21 3.07
CA LYS A 12 -4.91 3.07 4.53
C LYS A 12 -5.62 4.31 5.08
N LEU A 13 -6.60 4.10 5.94
CA LEU A 13 -7.38 5.15 6.59
C LEU A 13 -7.29 4.96 8.11
N SER A 14 -7.08 6.06 8.83
CA SER A 14 -7.02 6.06 10.29
C SER A 14 -8.29 6.65 10.89
N SER A 15 -9.06 5.86 11.63
CA SER A 15 -10.29 6.31 12.30
C SER A 15 -10.19 6.25 13.82
N LYS A 16 -10.97 7.11 14.50
CA LYS A 16 -11.16 7.06 15.96
C LYS A 16 -11.90 5.82 16.40
N GLN A 17 -12.83 5.34 15.58
CA GLN A 17 -13.81 4.32 15.93
C GLN A 17 -14.02 3.33 14.80
N ASN A 18 -14.53 2.15 15.15
CA ASN A 18 -14.94 1.17 14.16
C ASN A 18 -16.05 1.74 13.26
N PRO A 19 -16.06 1.38 11.97
CA PRO A 19 -17.13 1.76 11.07
C PRO A 19 -18.44 1.07 11.47
N ASN A 20 -19.28 1.77 12.23
CA ASN A 20 -20.46 1.19 12.87
C ASN A 20 -21.80 1.60 12.23
N THR A 21 -21.82 2.67 11.43
CA THR A 21 -23.06 3.19 10.84
C THR A 21 -23.10 2.87 9.35
N ALA A 22 -23.87 1.84 8.99
CA ALA A 22 -24.25 1.62 7.61
C ALA A 22 -25.18 2.75 7.17
N VAL A 23 -24.78 3.47 6.13
CA VAL A 23 -25.60 4.51 5.50
C VAL A 23 -26.01 3.99 4.13
N PHE A 24 -27.29 4.12 3.80
CA PHE A 24 -27.77 3.93 2.43
C PHE A 24 -27.78 5.29 1.76
N GLU A 25 -26.60 5.79 1.41
CA GLU A 25 -26.48 7.00 0.61
C GLU A 25 -26.40 6.57 -0.84
N PHE A 26 -27.51 6.69 -1.57
CA PHE A 26 -27.50 6.51 -3.01
C PHE A 26 -26.77 7.73 -3.59
N LEU A 27 -25.53 7.52 -4.04
CA LEU A 27 -24.82 8.52 -4.82
C LEU A 27 -25.45 8.56 -6.21
N THR A 28 -26.57 9.28 -6.35
CA THR A 28 -27.23 9.45 -7.64
C THR A 28 -26.64 10.64 -8.37
N ASP A 29 -26.11 10.39 -9.56
CA ASP A 29 -25.90 11.44 -10.54
C ASP A 29 -27.25 11.80 -11.16
N SER A 30 -27.64 13.08 -11.10
CA SER A 30 -28.93 13.57 -11.58
C SER A 30 -28.98 13.65 -13.11
N GLY A 31 -28.82 12.52 -13.80
CA GLY A 31 -28.88 12.45 -15.27
C GLY A 31 -28.47 11.14 -15.95
N SER A 32 -27.94 10.15 -15.24
CA SER A 32 -27.56 8.87 -15.87
C SER A 32 -28.28 7.68 -15.22
N GLU A 33 -29.15 7.02 -15.98
CA GLU A 33 -29.97 5.87 -15.54
C GLU A 33 -29.17 4.60 -15.23
N ASN A 34 -27.84 4.64 -15.09
CA ASN A 34 -27.06 3.39 -15.13
C ASN A 34 -25.73 3.34 -14.38
N THR A 35 -25.61 3.94 -13.20
CA THR A 35 -24.50 3.58 -12.29
C THR A 35 -24.95 3.58 -10.82
N PRO A 36 -25.42 2.45 -10.27
CA PRO A 36 -25.37 2.27 -8.82
C PRO A 36 -23.90 2.20 -8.44
N PHE A 37 -23.32 3.34 -8.09
CA PHE A 37 -21.92 3.44 -7.69
C PHE A 37 -21.60 2.62 -6.42
N TYR A 38 -22.65 2.26 -5.69
CA TYR A 38 -22.62 1.25 -4.66
C TYR A 38 -23.92 0.41 -4.73
N PRO A 39 -23.94 -0.76 -5.38
CA PRO A 39 -24.94 -1.77 -5.04
C PRO A 39 -24.68 -2.36 -3.64
N ASN A 40 -23.55 -1.99 -3.01
CA ASN A 40 -23.05 -2.50 -1.73
C ASN A 40 -23.20 -1.46 -0.62
N LYS A 41 -23.49 -1.91 0.60
CA LYS A 41 -23.65 -1.05 1.78
C LYS A 41 -22.35 -0.25 2.02
N VAL A 42 -22.47 1.06 2.23
CA VAL A 42 -21.36 1.94 2.63
C VAL A 42 -21.42 2.20 4.13
N LEU A 43 -20.26 2.46 4.72
CA LEU A 43 -20.12 2.79 6.13
C LEU A 43 -19.64 4.24 6.26
N LEU A 44 -20.20 4.99 7.21
CA LEU A 44 -19.78 6.36 7.49
C LEU A 44 -18.67 6.36 8.56
N VAL A 45 -17.56 7.06 8.26
CA VAL A 45 -16.40 7.12 9.14
C VAL A 45 -15.88 8.55 9.29
N GLU A 46 -15.49 8.89 10.51
CA GLU A 46 -14.70 10.10 10.80
C GLU A 46 -13.22 9.72 10.90
N VAL A 47 -12.39 10.47 10.18
CA VAL A 47 -10.96 10.19 10.01
C VAL A 47 -10.12 11.10 10.91
N ILE A 48 -8.96 10.63 11.38
CA ILE A 48 -8.01 11.37 12.23
C ILE A 48 -6.81 11.81 11.39
N ASP A 49 -6.47 13.10 11.35
CA ASP A 49 -5.30 13.59 10.61
C ASP A 49 -3.98 12.84 10.96
N PRO A 50 -3.13 12.47 9.96
CA PRO A 50 -3.25 12.78 8.52
C PRO A 50 -4.30 11.96 7.78
N GLY A 51 -4.87 10.95 8.42
CA GLY A 51 -6.16 10.37 8.07
C GLY A 51 -6.20 9.37 6.95
N ILE A 52 -5.47 9.65 5.88
CA ILE A 52 -5.42 8.85 4.67
C ILE A 52 -3.96 8.74 4.25
N THR A 53 -3.49 7.52 4.07
CA THR A 53 -2.18 7.20 3.54
C THR A 53 -2.37 6.35 2.30
N ILE A 54 -1.66 6.70 1.24
CA ILE A 54 -1.69 5.99 -0.04
C ILE A 54 -0.26 5.66 -0.40
N GLU A 55 0.06 4.37 -0.53
CA GLU A 55 1.43 3.92 -0.81
C GLU A 55 1.83 4.22 -2.25
N GLN A 56 0.93 3.95 -3.21
CA GLN A 56 1.13 4.20 -4.62
C GLN A 56 -0.05 5.01 -5.19
N ASP A 57 0.10 6.33 -5.30
CA ASP A 57 -0.99 7.23 -5.69
C ASP A 57 -1.44 7.04 -7.15
N TYR A 58 -0.52 6.65 -8.04
CA TYR A 58 -0.82 6.32 -9.43
C TYR A 58 -1.70 5.06 -9.56
N LEU A 59 -1.85 4.27 -8.49
CA LEU A 59 -2.81 3.17 -8.41
C LEU A 59 -4.15 3.59 -7.81
N VAL A 60 -4.43 4.89 -7.72
CA VAL A 60 -5.71 5.42 -7.24
C VAL A 60 -6.42 6.20 -8.34
N HIS A 61 -7.49 5.61 -8.85
CA HIS A 61 -8.41 6.30 -9.74
C HIS A 61 -9.36 7.20 -8.94
N ARG A 62 -9.63 8.39 -9.46
CA ARG A 62 -10.46 9.40 -8.81
C ARG A 62 -11.60 9.78 -9.74
N GLN A 63 -12.82 9.46 -9.34
CA GLN A 63 -14.00 9.70 -10.18
C GLN A 63 -15.02 10.59 -9.44
N PRO A 64 -15.37 11.76 -10.00
CA PRO A 64 -16.44 12.59 -9.46
C PRO A 64 -17.81 12.01 -9.78
N ILE A 65 -18.69 11.93 -8.79
CA ILE A 65 -20.05 11.40 -8.91
C ILE A 65 -20.97 12.27 -8.05
N GLY A 66 -21.79 13.08 -8.71
CA GLY A 66 -22.55 14.14 -8.03
C GLY A 66 -21.63 15.04 -7.22
N GLU A 67 -21.86 15.13 -5.91
CA GLU A 67 -21.06 15.95 -4.99
C GLU A 67 -19.88 15.19 -4.35
N TRP A 68 -19.68 13.92 -4.71
CA TRP A 68 -18.67 13.06 -4.11
C TRP A 68 -17.52 12.82 -5.06
N LEU A 69 -16.31 12.72 -4.51
CA LEU A 69 -15.13 12.26 -5.21
C LEU A 69 -14.77 10.88 -4.67
N VAL A 70 -14.84 9.87 -5.53
CA VAL A 70 -14.57 8.50 -5.12
C VAL A 70 -13.15 8.12 -5.49
N HIS A 71 -12.48 7.45 -4.56
CA HIS A 71 -11.14 6.93 -4.69
C HIS A 71 -11.16 5.40 -4.78
N SER A 72 -10.75 4.89 -5.94
CA SER A 72 -10.75 3.47 -6.26
C SER A 72 -9.32 2.98 -6.42
N CYS A 73 -8.97 1.90 -5.71
CA CYS A 73 -7.67 1.28 -5.83
C CYS A 73 -7.63 0.40 -7.08
N LEU A 74 -6.83 0.78 -8.06
CA LEU A 74 -6.66 0.06 -9.33
C LEU A 74 -6.01 -1.32 -9.13
N ASN A 75 -5.17 -1.48 -8.12
CA ASN A 75 -4.47 -2.74 -7.85
C ASN A 75 -5.40 -3.87 -7.39
N CYS A 76 -6.38 -3.58 -6.54
CA CYS A 76 -7.36 -4.58 -6.07
C CYS A 76 -8.78 -4.37 -6.62
N GLY A 77 -8.98 -3.36 -7.46
CA GLY A 77 -10.28 -3.00 -8.06
C GLY A 77 -11.33 -2.53 -7.05
N LEU A 78 -10.94 -2.15 -5.84
CA LEU A 78 -11.87 -1.77 -4.77
C LEU A 78 -12.08 -0.26 -4.75
N ASP A 79 -13.32 0.19 -4.86
CA ASP A 79 -13.72 1.55 -4.45
C ASP A 79 -13.53 1.63 -2.93
N VAL A 80 -12.55 2.39 -2.46
CA VAL A 80 -12.12 2.33 -1.05
C VAL A 80 -12.93 3.32 -0.22
N TYR A 81 -12.93 4.58 -0.63
CA TYR A 81 -13.60 5.66 0.08
C TYR A 81 -14.08 6.76 -0.86
N ALA A 82 -15.09 7.50 -0.43
CA ALA A 82 -15.59 8.70 -1.09
C ALA A 82 -15.48 9.90 -0.15
N THR A 83 -15.02 11.01 -0.70
CA THR A 83 -14.90 12.30 -0.02
C THR A 83 -15.94 13.27 -0.56
N LYS A 84 -16.39 14.21 0.28
CA LYS A 84 -17.21 15.34 -0.14
C LYS A 84 -16.48 16.63 0.22
N PRO A 85 -16.46 17.65 -0.64
CA PRO A 85 -15.86 18.94 -0.31
C PRO A 85 -16.40 19.47 1.02
N ARG A 86 -15.50 19.93 1.91
CA ARG A 86 -15.83 20.53 3.22
C ARG A 86 -16.50 19.57 4.23
N SER A 87 -16.44 18.26 3.99
CA SER A 87 -16.84 17.23 4.97
C SER A 87 -15.61 16.62 5.64
N SER A 88 -15.64 16.46 6.96
CA SER A 88 -14.66 15.65 7.72
C SER A 88 -15.02 14.17 7.79
N ARG A 89 -16.17 13.79 7.22
CA ARG A 89 -16.67 12.41 7.18
C ARG A 89 -16.48 11.84 5.79
N LEU A 90 -16.10 10.57 5.75
CA LEU A 90 -15.91 9.77 4.56
C LEU A 90 -16.93 8.65 4.51
N LEU A 91 -17.34 8.27 3.30
CA LEU A 91 -17.99 6.99 3.06
C LEU A 91 -16.92 5.98 2.70
N ILE A 92 -16.98 4.79 3.29
CA ILE A 92 -16.09 3.68 2.95
C ILE A 92 -16.89 2.48 2.48
N ASN A 93 -16.29 1.69 1.60
CA ASN A 93 -16.89 0.45 1.13
C ASN A 93 -16.87 -0.61 2.24
N GLN A 94 -17.96 -1.36 2.44
CA GLN A 94 -17.98 -2.42 3.45
C GLN A 94 -16.95 -3.54 3.21
N LYS A 95 -16.45 -3.69 1.97
CA LYS A 95 -15.43 -4.70 1.62
C LYS A 95 -14.00 -4.35 2.04
N VAL A 96 -13.77 -3.17 2.63
CA VAL A 96 -12.48 -2.80 3.21
C VAL A 96 -12.13 -3.66 4.44
N GLN A 97 -10.84 -3.80 4.72
CA GLN A 97 -10.34 -4.56 5.85
C GLN A 97 -10.06 -3.66 7.05
N TYR A 98 -10.62 -3.97 8.20
CA TYR A 98 -10.36 -3.27 9.46
C TYR A 98 -10.13 -4.22 10.64
N ASP A 99 -10.15 -5.54 10.39
CA ASP A 99 -9.72 -6.55 11.34
C ASP A 99 -8.18 -6.60 11.35
N PRO A 100 -7.51 -6.32 12.49
CA PRO A 100 -6.06 -6.38 12.59
C PRO A 100 -5.47 -7.73 12.16
N ALA A 101 -6.17 -8.84 12.42
CA ALA A 101 -5.68 -10.17 12.05
C ALA A 101 -5.69 -10.39 10.53
N VAL A 102 -6.64 -9.76 9.82
CA VAL A 102 -6.68 -9.83 8.35
C VAL A 102 -5.61 -8.93 7.75
N ILE A 103 -5.42 -7.73 8.30
CA ILE A 103 -4.38 -6.80 7.86
C ILE A 103 -2.99 -7.41 8.04
N ASP A 104 -2.73 -8.05 9.19
CA ASP A 104 -1.47 -8.75 9.45
C ASP A 104 -1.23 -9.90 8.45
N ARG A 105 -2.27 -10.66 8.10
CA ARG A 105 -2.18 -11.69 7.05
C ARG A 105 -1.85 -11.12 5.67
N LEU A 106 -2.31 -9.91 5.35
CA LEU A 106 -1.97 -9.25 4.08
C LEU A 106 -0.49 -8.85 4.03
N HIS A 107 0.10 -8.43 5.15
CA HIS A 107 1.54 -8.17 5.24
C HIS A 107 2.39 -9.43 5.09
N HIS A 108 1.88 -10.58 5.52
CA HIS A 108 2.55 -11.89 5.36
C HIS A 108 2.12 -12.63 4.08
N HIS A 109 1.40 -11.98 3.18
CA HIS A 109 0.92 -12.60 1.96
C HIS A 109 2.10 -12.90 1.01
N PRO A 110 2.14 -14.04 0.31
CA PRO A 110 3.26 -14.39 -0.58
C PRO A 110 3.50 -13.40 -1.72
N ASN A 111 2.47 -12.65 -2.12
CA ASN A 111 2.56 -11.60 -3.13
C ASN A 111 2.74 -10.19 -2.54
N TYR A 112 2.97 -10.07 -1.23
CA TYR A 112 3.32 -8.79 -0.64
C TYR A 112 4.68 -8.35 -1.19
N SER A 113 4.75 -7.10 -1.66
CA SER A 113 5.98 -6.51 -2.16
C SER A 113 6.53 -5.53 -1.14
N ASP A 114 7.71 -5.82 -0.60
CA ASP A 114 8.41 -4.90 0.30
C ASP A 114 8.82 -3.60 -0.41
N VAL A 115 9.01 -3.64 -1.74
CA VAL A 115 9.37 -2.47 -2.55
C VAL A 115 8.22 -1.48 -2.64
N PHE A 116 6.99 -1.97 -2.88
CA PHE A 116 5.81 -1.15 -3.12
C PHE A 116 4.88 -1.03 -1.90
N GLU A 117 5.19 -1.75 -0.82
CA GLU A 117 4.42 -1.84 0.43
C GLU A 117 2.95 -2.25 0.24
N LEU A 118 2.69 -3.10 -0.77
CA LEU A 118 1.35 -3.55 -1.12
C LEU A 118 1.35 -4.99 -1.62
N VAL A 119 0.17 -5.62 -1.58
CA VAL A 119 -0.04 -6.97 -2.13
C VAL A 119 -0.26 -6.88 -3.64
N LEU A 120 0.62 -7.48 -4.43
CA LEU A 120 0.49 -7.53 -5.87
C LEU A 120 -0.59 -8.54 -6.30
N PRO A 121 -1.34 -8.26 -7.37
CA PRO A 121 -2.29 -9.21 -7.92
C PRO A 121 -1.57 -10.48 -8.41
N GLU A 122 -2.27 -11.61 -8.39
CA GLU A 122 -1.76 -12.84 -8.97
C GLU A 122 -1.50 -12.68 -10.47
N LYS A 123 -0.47 -13.35 -10.99
CA LYS A 123 0.00 -13.19 -12.38
C LYS A 123 -1.09 -13.49 -13.43
N ASP A 124 -2.14 -14.22 -13.05
CA ASP A 124 -3.23 -14.63 -13.93
C ASP A 124 -4.43 -13.68 -13.90
N THR A 125 -4.37 -12.55 -13.18
CA THR A 125 -5.39 -11.51 -13.34
C THR A 125 -5.31 -10.95 -14.76
N PRO A 126 -6.40 -10.99 -15.55
CA PRO A 126 -6.39 -10.42 -16.89
C PRO A 126 -6.19 -8.92 -16.77
N PHE A 127 -4.96 -8.46 -16.94
CA PHE A 127 -4.67 -7.05 -17.13
C PHE A 127 -5.48 -6.61 -18.35
N GLN A 128 -6.33 -5.60 -18.17
CA GLN A 128 -6.92 -4.92 -19.31
C GLN A 128 -5.76 -4.48 -20.21
N THR A 129 -5.86 -4.84 -21.48
CA THR A 129 -4.88 -4.70 -22.55
C THR A 129 -3.91 -3.54 -22.30
N ILE A 130 -2.61 -3.84 -22.12
CA ILE A 130 -1.57 -2.81 -22.07
C ILE A 130 -1.76 -1.95 -23.33
N PRO A 131 -2.01 -0.63 -23.21
CA PRO A 131 -2.21 0.22 -24.37
C PRO A 131 -1.00 0.11 -25.28
N ASP A 132 -1.24 0.00 -26.59
CA ASP A 132 -0.17 -0.17 -27.57
C ASP A 132 0.88 0.94 -27.39
N ARG A 133 2.16 0.59 -27.48
CA ARG A 133 3.29 1.53 -27.22
C ARG A 133 3.30 2.74 -28.16
N SER A 134 2.55 2.64 -29.25
CA SER A 134 2.34 3.64 -30.29
C SER A 134 1.20 4.62 -30.00
N SER A 135 0.42 4.39 -28.93
CA SER A 135 -0.69 5.25 -28.54
C SER A 135 -0.21 6.46 -27.74
N GLY A 136 -0.81 7.64 -27.97
CA GLY A 136 -0.51 8.85 -27.16
C GLY A 136 -0.82 8.70 -25.67
N GLN A 137 -1.52 7.64 -25.26
CA GLN A 137 -1.73 7.27 -23.87
C GLN A 137 -0.46 6.70 -23.21
N PHE A 138 0.45 6.10 -23.99
CA PHE A 138 1.72 5.58 -23.47
C PHE A 138 2.67 6.72 -23.08
N GLU A 139 2.70 7.82 -23.84
CA GLU A 139 3.48 9.02 -23.48
C GLU A 139 3.01 9.62 -22.14
N SER A 140 1.70 9.65 -21.88
CA SER A 140 1.17 10.13 -20.60
C SER A 140 1.47 9.22 -19.42
N LEU A 141 1.81 7.94 -19.64
CA LEU A 141 2.15 6.97 -18.60
C LEU A 141 3.66 6.86 -18.35
N GLN A 142 4.47 7.51 -19.18
CA GLN A 142 5.93 7.39 -19.12
C GLN A 142 6.48 7.94 -17.80
N GLY A 143 5.85 8.97 -17.24
CA GLY A 143 6.22 9.55 -15.95
C GLY A 143 6.07 8.55 -14.81
N GLU A 144 4.91 7.91 -14.71
CA GLU A 144 4.59 6.90 -13.70
C GLU A 144 5.48 5.65 -13.87
N ILE A 145 5.74 5.23 -15.11
CA ILE A 145 6.66 4.12 -15.40
C ILE A 145 8.07 4.44 -14.90
N ASN A 146 8.56 5.66 -15.15
CA ASN A 146 9.88 6.08 -14.69
C ASN A 146 9.94 6.13 -13.16
N MET A 147 8.87 6.59 -12.48
CA MET A 147 8.78 6.56 -11.02
C MET A 147 8.87 5.14 -10.46
N VAL A 148 8.15 4.18 -11.07
CA VAL A 148 8.22 2.76 -10.69
C VAL A 148 9.64 2.20 -10.86
N GLN A 149 10.30 2.53 -11.97
CA GLN A 149 11.69 2.10 -12.24
C GLN A 149 12.69 2.71 -11.25
N GLU A 150 12.51 3.98 -10.91
CA GLU A 150 13.35 4.68 -9.95
C GLU A 150 13.19 4.09 -8.55
N GLN A 151 11.95 3.84 -8.10
CA GLN A 151 11.67 3.19 -6.81
C GLN A 151 12.35 1.81 -6.71
N LEU A 152 12.25 0.99 -7.76
CA LEU A 152 12.91 -0.32 -7.79
C LEU A 152 14.43 -0.19 -7.69
N THR A 153 15.01 0.75 -8.43
CA THR A 153 16.47 0.99 -8.43
C THR A 153 16.95 1.44 -7.06
N ASN A 154 16.26 2.39 -6.45
CA ASN A 154 16.59 2.92 -5.12
C ASN A 154 16.50 1.84 -4.05
N TYR A 155 15.46 1.00 -4.09
CA TYR A 155 15.30 -0.11 -3.17
C TYR A 155 16.48 -1.10 -3.26
N LEU A 156 16.89 -1.47 -4.49
CA LEU A 156 18.02 -2.39 -4.68
C LEU A 156 19.34 -1.80 -4.15
N ILE A 157 19.59 -0.51 -4.41
CA ILE A 157 20.78 0.18 -3.89
C ILE A 157 20.77 0.21 -2.35
N GLN A 158 19.61 0.46 -1.76
CA GLN A 158 19.46 0.46 -0.31
C GLN A 158 19.70 -0.93 0.28
N GLU A 159 19.08 -1.97 -0.27
CA GLU A 159 19.26 -3.36 0.21
C GLU A 159 20.72 -3.81 0.04
N GLU A 160 21.40 -3.42 -1.04
CA GLU A 160 22.83 -3.67 -1.23
C GLU A 160 23.67 -3.00 -0.13
N THR A 161 23.36 -1.73 0.17
CA THR A 161 24.05 -0.98 1.23
C THR A 161 23.83 -1.61 2.62
N GLU A 162 22.60 -2.03 2.91
CA GLU A 162 22.25 -2.70 4.17
C GLU A 162 22.91 -4.08 4.27
N MET A 163 22.98 -4.83 3.16
CA MET A 163 23.74 -6.08 3.07
C MET A 163 25.23 -5.86 3.36
N GLU A 164 25.87 -4.87 2.72
CA GLU A 164 27.28 -4.57 3.00
C GLU A 164 27.53 -4.20 4.46
N ASN A 165 26.64 -3.43 5.07
CA ASN A 165 26.74 -3.06 6.48
C ASN A 165 26.63 -4.28 7.40
N ARG A 166 25.72 -5.21 7.10
CA ARG A 166 25.60 -6.49 7.82
C ARG A 166 26.90 -7.31 7.71
N ILE A 167 27.49 -7.38 6.51
CA ILE A 167 28.77 -8.07 6.29
C ILE A 167 29.89 -7.44 7.11
N LYS A 168 30.05 -6.11 7.05
CA LYS A 168 31.08 -5.37 7.81
C LYS A 168 30.93 -5.60 9.31
N HIS A 169 29.71 -5.57 9.83
CA HIS A 169 29.45 -5.82 11.24
C HIS A 169 29.85 -7.24 11.65
N TYR A 170 29.43 -8.24 10.87
CA TYR A 170 29.78 -9.63 11.13
C TYR A 170 31.30 -9.88 11.05
N GLU A 171 31.99 -9.27 10.09
CA GLU A 171 33.45 -9.37 9.99
C GLU A 171 34.16 -8.83 11.23
N GLU A 172 33.70 -7.70 11.76
CA GLU A 172 34.26 -7.12 12.98
C GLU A 172 34.04 -8.03 14.19
N GLU A 173 32.83 -8.58 14.34
CA GLU A 173 32.55 -9.56 15.40
C GLU A 173 33.48 -10.78 15.30
N GLN A 174 33.68 -11.33 14.10
CA GLN A 174 34.57 -12.47 13.89
C GLN A 174 36.04 -12.12 14.17
N ARG A 175 36.50 -10.90 13.83
CA ARG A 175 37.85 -10.43 14.15
C ARG A 175 38.07 -10.35 15.66
N ILE A 176 37.11 -9.81 16.41
CA ILE A 176 37.18 -9.72 17.86
C ILE A 176 37.28 -11.12 18.48
N LEU A 177 36.42 -12.06 18.06
CA LEU A 177 36.44 -13.44 18.54
C LEU A 177 37.79 -14.13 18.26
N PHE A 178 38.35 -13.91 17.06
CA PHE A 178 39.64 -14.46 16.70
C PHE A 178 40.79 -13.88 17.52
N GLN A 179 40.77 -12.57 17.79
CA GLN A 179 41.77 -11.93 18.67
C GLN A 179 41.70 -12.48 20.09
N GLN A 180 40.49 -12.62 20.65
CA GLN A 180 40.29 -13.24 21.97
C GLN A 180 40.84 -14.67 22.02
N LEU A 181 40.62 -15.45 20.96
CA LEU A 181 41.19 -16.80 20.84
C LEU A 181 42.72 -16.77 20.80
N GLN A 182 43.32 -15.88 19.99
CA GLN A 182 44.78 -15.74 19.93
C GLN A 182 45.38 -15.38 21.30
N GLU A 183 44.76 -14.46 22.03
CA GLU A 183 45.19 -14.11 23.38
C GLU A 183 45.11 -15.28 24.35
N LYS A 184 44.02 -16.05 24.28
CA LYS A 184 43.85 -17.27 25.10
C LYS A 184 44.95 -18.29 24.81
N VAL A 185 45.18 -18.61 23.53
CA VAL A 185 46.24 -19.54 23.11
C VAL A 185 47.63 -19.04 23.55
N ARG A 186 47.91 -17.74 23.45
CA ARG A 186 49.17 -17.16 23.91
C ARG A 186 49.34 -17.24 25.43
N LYS A 187 48.27 -17.08 26.21
CA LYS A 187 48.29 -17.25 27.67
C LYS A 187 48.55 -18.71 28.04
N ASP A 188 47.88 -19.65 27.37
CA ASP A 188 48.03 -21.08 27.61
C ASP A 188 49.46 -21.55 27.31
N LYS A 189 50.10 -21.03 26.25
CA LYS A 189 51.50 -21.35 25.92
C LYS A 189 52.53 -20.88 26.96
N LYS A 190 52.20 -19.89 27.80
CA LYS A 190 53.11 -19.34 28.83
C LYS A 190 52.99 -20.04 30.18
N LYS A 191 52.02 -20.95 30.36
CA LYS A 191 51.87 -21.82 31.52
C LYS A 191 52.65 -23.10 31.33
#